data_AF-A0A9Q1GKW4-F1
#
_entry.id   AF-A0A9Q1GKW4-F1
#
_cell.length_a   1.000
_cell.length_b   1.000
_cell.length_c   1.000
_cell.angle_alpha   90.00
_cell.angle_beta   90.00
_cell.angle_gamma   90.00
#
_symmetry.space_group_name_H-M   'P 1'
#
loop_
_entity.id
_entity.type
_entity.pdbx_description
1 polymer ?
#
loop_
_entity_poly.entity_id
_entity_poly.type
_entity_poly.pdbx_seq_one_letter_code
_entity_poly.pdbx_strand_id
1 'polypeptide(L)'
;MAAVLLDVVKALEMWLKLIKKPEPYVDPDLDPVLLVPGIAGSILQAVDENGKSERVWVRIIGADYKFRTKLWSRFDPSTGKTMSLDPKTKVMVPEDRYGLYAIDVLDPDMILGTECVYYFHDMITEMIKWGFQEGKTLFGFGYDFRQSNRLEETMECFAAKLESVYTASGGKRINLISHSMGGLLVKCFMSLHSDVFEKYVRNWIAISAPFQGNVL
;
A
#
# COMPACT_ATOMS: atom_id res chain seq x y z
N MET A 1 -52.63 -3.01 5.91
CA MET A 1 -51.36 -2.50 5.35
C MET A 1 -50.24 -2.40 6.39
N ALA A 2 -50.48 -1.91 7.61
CA ALA A 2 -49.43 -1.79 8.63
C ALA A 2 -48.82 -3.13 9.12
N ALA A 3 -49.63 -4.19 9.24
CA ALA A 3 -49.15 -5.50 9.69
C ALA A 3 -48.18 -6.16 8.69
N VAL A 4 -48.50 -6.08 7.38
CA VAL A 4 -47.65 -6.65 6.31
C VAL A 4 -46.30 -5.94 6.23
N LEU A 5 -46.26 -4.62 6.47
CA LEU A 5 -45.02 -3.86 6.50
C LEU A 5 -44.11 -4.29 7.68
N LEU A 6 -44.69 -4.57 8.84
CA LEU A 6 -43.95 -5.02 10.03
C LEU A 6 -43.32 -6.41 9.82
N ASP A 7 -44.04 -7.31 9.16
CA ASP A 7 -43.57 -8.66 8.86
C ASP A 7 -42.43 -8.65 7.81
N VAL A 8 -42.51 -7.77 6.81
CA VAL A 8 -41.42 -7.56 5.84
C VAL A 8 -40.17 -7.00 6.51
N VAL A 9 -40.31 -6.04 7.43
CA VAL A 9 -39.17 -5.49 8.20
C VAL A 9 -38.53 -6.57 9.07
N LYS A 10 -39.32 -7.39 9.77
CA LYS A 10 -38.79 -8.53 10.56
C LYS A 10 -38.08 -9.57 9.71
N ALA A 11 -38.62 -9.90 8.54
CA ALA A 11 -37.98 -10.83 7.62
C ALA A 11 -36.63 -10.29 7.11
N LEU A 12 -36.55 -9.00 6.79
CA LEU A 12 -35.31 -8.32 6.41
C LEU A 12 -34.29 -8.29 7.55
N GLU A 13 -34.70 -8.00 8.78
CA GLU A 13 -33.81 -8.05 9.94
C GLU A 13 -33.28 -9.46 10.23
N MET A 14 -34.13 -10.49 10.10
CA MET A 14 -33.71 -11.88 10.24
C MET A 14 -32.74 -12.29 9.13
N TRP A 15 -33.01 -11.87 7.89
CA TRP A 15 -32.12 -12.13 6.76
C TRP A 15 -30.78 -11.40 6.92
N LEU A 16 -30.77 -10.16 7.40
CA LEU A 16 -29.57 -9.41 7.76
C LEU A 16 -28.77 -10.07 8.90
N LYS A 17 -29.46 -10.65 9.90
CA LYS A 17 -28.82 -11.41 10.98
C LYS A 17 -28.23 -12.74 10.50
N LEU A 18 -28.84 -13.38 9.51
CA LEU A 18 -28.33 -14.61 8.87
C LEU A 18 -27.14 -14.32 7.93
N ILE A 19 -27.07 -13.12 7.36
CA ILE A 19 -25.98 -12.67 6.47
C ILE A 19 -24.86 -11.98 7.24
N LYS A 20 -25.04 -11.71 8.55
CA LYS A 20 -23.95 -11.18 9.39
C LYS A 20 -22.76 -12.12 9.32
N LYS A 21 -21.78 -11.72 8.50
CA LYS A 21 -20.46 -12.34 8.50
C LYS A 21 -19.94 -12.26 9.93
N PRO A 22 -19.33 -13.33 10.47
CA PRO A 22 -18.70 -13.26 11.78
C PRO A 22 -17.75 -12.06 11.79
N GLU A 23 -17.80 -11.27 12.87
CA GLU A 23 -16.83 -10.20 13.04
C GLU A 23 -15.42 -10.82 12.99
N PRO A 24 -14.49 -10.24 12.23
CA PRO A 24 -13.15 -10.77 12.16
C PRO A 24 -12.55 -10.83 13.56
N TYR A 25 -11.85 -11.93 13.86
CA TYR A 25 -11.08 -12.05 15.09
C TYR A 25 -10.07 -10.90 15.16
N VAL A 26 -9.94 -10.26 16.32
CA VAL A 26 -8.98 -9.18 16.56
C VAL A 26 -8.20 -9.53 17.81
N ASP A 27 -6.88 -9.59 17.68
CA ASP A 27 -5.96 -9.76 18.80
C ASP A 27 -5.35 -8.39 19.16
N PRO A 28 -5.70 -7.81 20.34
CA PRO A 28 -5.21 -6.50 20.75
C PRO A 28 -3.71 -6.48 21.14
N ASP A 29 -3.12 -7.65 21.38
CA ASP A 29 -1.75 -7.76 21.87
C ASP A 29 -0.71 -7.76 20.74
N LEU A 30 -1.13 -7.96 19.49
CA LEU A 30 -0.25 -7.90 18.33
C LEU A 30 0.50 -6.56 18.21
N ASP A 31 1.78 -6.65 17.90
CA ASP A 31 2.62 -5.51 17.52
C ASP A 31 2.30 -5.11 16.08
N PRO A 32 2.33 -3.80 15.74
CA PRO A 32 1.94 -3.34 14.43
C PRO A 32 2.93 -3.76 13.34
N VAL A 33 2.41 -4.03 12.15
CA VAL A 33 3.17 -4.40 10.96
C VAL A 33 2.98 -3.37 9.86
N LEU A 34 4.10 -2.95 9.26
CA LEU A 34 4.12 -2.12 8.06
C LEU A 34 4.72 -2.91 6.89
N LEU A 35 3.98 -3.02 5.79
CA LEU A 35 4.39 -3.72 4.58
C LEU A 35 4.94 -2.75 3.54
N VAL A 36 6.12 -3.05 3.00
CA VAL A 36 6.81 -2.24 1.99
C VAL A 36 7.06 -3.08 0.73
N PRO A 37 6.49 -2.69 -0.43
CA PRO A 37 6.57 -3.45 -1.66
C PRO A 37 7.95 -3.33 -2.33
N GLY A 38 8.18 -4.16 -3.35
CA GLY A 38 9.34 -4.06 -4.23
C GLY A 38 9.09 -3.14 -5.42
N ILE A 39 10.02 -3.19 -6.36
CA ILE A 39 9.88 -2.48 -7.64
C ILE A 39 8.60 -2.93 -8.34
N ALA A 40 7.85 -1.99 -8.89
CA ALA A 40 6.58 -2.24 -9.56
C ALA A 40 5.46 -2.86 -8.68
N GLY A 41 5.68 -3.01 -7.37
CA GLY A 41 4.71 -3.60 -6.43
C GLY A 41 3.76 -2.59 -5.76
N SER A 42 3.65 -1.37 -6.30
CA SER A 42 2.70 -0.34 -5.84
C SER A 42 1.82 0.10 -6.98
N ILE A 43 0.51 0.23 -6.76
CA ILE A 43 -0.41 0.91 -7.68
C ILE A 43 0.04 2.37 -7.83
N LEU A 44 0.11 2.85 -9.07
CA LEU A 44 0.32 4.26 -9.39
C LEU A 44 -0.91 4.84 -10.07
N GLN A 45 -1.26 6.06 -9.70
CA GLN A 45 -2.32 6.85 -10.30
C GLN A 45 -1.75 8.13 -10.92
N ALA A 46 -2.26 8.47 -12.09
CA ALA A 46 -2.10 9.78 -12.70
C ALA A 46 -3.23 10.68 -12.22
N VAL A 47 -2.88 11.83 -11.63
CA VAL A 47 -3.84 12.81 -11.14
C VAL A 47 -3.64 14.12 -11.89
N ASP A 48 -4.70 14.61 -12.52
CA ASP A 48 -4.68 15.86 -13.28
C ASP A 48 -4.84 17.10 -12.37
N GLU A 49 -4.73 18.29 -12.97
CA GLU A 49 -4.87 19.58 -12.27
C GLU A 49 -6.25 19.77 -11.60
N ASN A 50 -7.27 19.03 -12.03
CA ASN A 50 -8.62 19.07 -11.46
C ASN A 50 -8.81 18.03 -10.35
N GLY A 51 -7.76 17.27 -9.99
CA GLY A 51 -7.81 16.20 -9.00
C GLY A 51 -8.44 14.90 -9.51
N LYS A 52 -8.71 14.78 -10.82
CA LYS A 52 -9.23 13.53 -11.39
C LYS A 52 -8.11 12.51 -11.44
N SER A 53 -8.33 11.40 -10.74
CA SER A 53 -7.40 10.29 -10.67
C SER A 53 -7.73 9.19 -11.67
N GLU A 54 -6.69 8.64 -12.31
CA GLU A 54 -6.76 7.46 -13.15
C GLU A 54 -5.61 6.51 -12.78
N ARG A 55 -5.90 5.24 -12.47
CA ARG A 55 -4.85 4.21 -12.30
C ARG A 55 -4.02 4.12 -13.58
N VAL A 56 -2.70 4.07 -13.47
CA VAL A 56 -1.80 3.93 -14.63
C VAL A 56 -0.88 2.72 -14.49
N TRP A 57 -0.75 2.18 -13.27
CA TRP A 57 -0.03 0.94 -12.98
C TRP A 57 -0.69 0.24 -11.77
N VAL A 58 -0.82 -1.08 -11.72
CA VAL A 58 -0.70 -2.02 -12.86
C VAL A 58 -1.99 -1.96 -13.67
N ARG A 59 -1.85 -2.25 -14.98
CA ARG A 59 -2.97 -2.51 -15.89
C ARG A 59 -2.57 -3.67 -16.79
N ILE A 60 -3.48 -4.62 -17.01
CA ILE A 60 -3.33 -5.63 -18.06
C ILE A 60 -3.94 -5.10 -19.37
N ILE A 61 -5.09 -4.44 -19.30
CA ILE A 61 -5.77 -3.89 -20.47
C ILE A 61 -5.35 -2.44 -20.71
N GLY A 62 -4.90 -2.13 -21.93
CA GLY A 62 -4.51 -0.78 -22.34
C GLY A 62 -3.22 -0.28 -21.68
N ALA A 63 -2.43 -1.20 -21.11
CA ALA A 63 -1.21 -0.91 -20.36
C ALA A 63 -0.21 -0.07 -21.16
N ASP A 64 0.13 -0.49 -22.38
CA ASP A 64 1.12 0.20 -23.23
C ASP A 64 0.71 1.65 -23.53
N TYR A 65 -0.55 1.87 -23.93
CA TYR A 65 -1.06 3.21 -24.21
C TYR A 65 -1.00 4.12 -22.97
N LYS A 66 -1.49 3.65 -21.82
CA LYS A 66 -1.50 4.44 -20.58
C LYS A 66 -0.08 4.67 -20.05
N PHE A 67 0.78 3.67 -20.13
CA PHE A 67 2.17 3.80 -19.73
C PHE A 67 2.90 4.86 -20.57
N ARG A 68 2.79 4.78 -21.90
CA ARG A 68 3.43 5.74 -22.82
C ARG A 68 2.93 7.17 -22.65
N THR A 69 1.64 7.33 -22.39
CA THR A 69 1.02 8.67 -22.31
C THR A 69 1.11 9.30 -20.92
N LYS A 70 1.23 8.50 -19.85
CA LYS A 70 1.11 9.00 -18.46
C LYS A 70 2.26 8.62 -17.51
N LEU A 71 3.03 7.58 -17.81
CA LEU A 71 4.15 7.14 -16.95
C LEU A 71 5.53 7.36 -17.57
N TRP A 72 5.61 7.67 -18.87
CA TRP A 72 6.88 8.05 -19.48
C TRP A 72 7.41 9.30 -18.79
N SER A 73 8.66 9.20 -18.36
CA SER A 73 9.33 10.24 -17.59
C SER A 73 10.71 10.56 -18.13
N ARG A 74 11.18 11.76 -17.80
CA ARG A 74 12.56 12.21 -17.98
C ARG A 74 13.22 12.37 -16.61
N PHE A 75 14.51 12.08 -16.53
CA PHE A 75 15.29 12.36 -15.33
C PHE A 75 15.74 13.82 -15.33
N ASP A 76 15.52 14.51 -14.22
CA ASP A 76 16.06 15.85 -13.98
C ASP A 76 17.32 15.75 -13.10
N PRO A 77 18.53 15.99 -13.65
CA PRO A 77 19.76 15.87 -12.88
C PRO A 77 19.93 16.97 -11.83
N SER A 78 19.23 18.11 -11.96
CA SER A 78 19.35 19.21 -10.98
C SER A 78 18.62 18.88 -9.68
N THR A 79 17.51 18.14 -9.76
CA THR A 79 16.71 17.74 -8.59
C THR A 79 16.86 16.26 -8.24
N GLY A 80 17.45 15.45 -9.12
CA GLY A 80 17.53 13.99 -8.98
C GLY A 80 16.18 13.28 -9.12
N LYS A 81 15.17 13.92 -9.72
CA LYS A 81 13.79 13.41 -9.79
C LYS A 81 13.47 12.80 -11.15
N THR A 82 12.62 11.78 -11.12
CA THR A 82 11.96 11.26 -12.32
C THR A 82 10.67 12.06 -12.55
N MET A 83 10.65 12.90 -13.58
CA MET A 83 9.52 13.79 -13.90
C MET A 83 8.68 13.25 -15.05
N SER A 84 7.36 13.22 -14.89
CA SER A 84 6.43 12.90 -16.00
C SER A 84 6.62 13.82 -17.20
N LEU A 85 6.46 13.30 -18.41
CA LEU A 85 6.53 14.10 -19.64
C LEU A 85 5.32 15.04 -19.79
N ASP A 86 4.17 14.67 -19.24
CA ASP A 86 2.99 15.53 -19.15
C ASP A 86 3.08 16.39 -17.88
N PRO A 87 3.33 17.72 -17.98
CA PRO A 87 3.49 18.59 -16.81
C PRO A 87 2.18 18.81 -16.04
N LYS A 88 1.03 18.47 -16.64
CA LYS A 88 -0.30 18.65 -16.03
C LYS A 88 -0.73 17.45 -15.19
N THR A 89 0.04 16.37 -15.23
CA THR A 89 -0.28 15.14 -14.51
C THR A 89 0.78 14.87 -13.45
N LYS A 90 0.34 14.65 -12.21
CA LYS A 90 1.19 14.16 -11.13
C LYS A 90 0.97 12.66 -10.96
N VAL A 91 2.04 11.93 -10.69
CA VAL A 91 1.95 10.52 -10.35
C VAL A 91 1.90 10.40 -8.83
N MET A 92 0.89 9.70 -8.33
CA MET A 92 0.66 9.51 -6.90
C MET A 92 0.41 8.03 -6.60
N VAL A 93 0.67 7.65 -5.35
CA VAL A 93 0.33 6.33 -4.82
C VAL A 93 -0.93 6.45 -3.98
N PRO A 94 -1.94 5.58 -4.15
CA PRO A 94 -3.13 5.59 -3.33
C PRO A 94 -2.80 5.28 -1.86
N GLU A 95 -3.47 5.96 -0.93
CA GLU A 95 -3.31 5.71 0.52
C GLU A 95 -4.50 4.95 1.13
N ASP A 96 -5.48 4.55 0.29
CA ASP A 96 -6.65 3.78 0.68
C ASP A 96 -6.28 2.52 1.46
N ARG A 97 -7.17 2.13 2.38
CA ARG A 97 -6.93 1.01 3.32
C ARG A 97 -5.58 1.17 4.02
N TYR A 98 -5.26 2.39 4.45
CA TYR A 98 -4.03 2.70 5.18
C TYR A 98 -2.75 2.32 4.41
N GLY A 99 -2.80 2.46 3.09
CA GLY A 99 -1.75 2.11 2.13
C GLY A 99 -1.71 0.63 1.73
N LEU A 100 -2.59 -0.22 2.26
CA LEU A 100 -2.68 -1.62 1.86
C LEU A 100 -3.25 -1.76 0.45
N TYR A 101 -4.22 -0.92 0.06
CA TYR A 101 -4.82 -1.00 -1.28
C TYR A 101 -3.77 -0.92 -2.39
N ALA A 102 -2.77 -0.05 -2.23
CA ALA A 102 -1.73 0.14 -3.23
C ALA A 102 -0.85 -1.11 -3.45
N ILE A 103 -0.82 -2.05 -2.51
CA ILE A 103 0.14 -3.16 -2.51
C ILE A 103 -0.54 -4.54 -2.41
N ASP A 104 -1.87 -4.59 -2.30
CA ASP A 104 -2.67 -5.79 -2.10
C ASP A 104 -2.80 -6.59 -3.42
N VAL A 105 -3.64 -6.09 -4.33
CA VAL A 105 -3.88 -6.64 -5.67
C VAL A 105 -3.48 -5.59 -6.69
N LEU A 106 -2.52 -5.89 -7.57
CA LEU A 106 -1.90 -4.86 -8.41
C LEU A 106 -2.81 -4.36 -9.55
N ASP A 107 -3.70 -5.21 -10.08
CA ASP A 107 -4.74 -4.82 -11.03
C ASP A 107 -6.15 -5.20 -10.53
N PRO A 108 -6.76 -4.39 -9.65
CA PRO A 108 -8.04 -4.72 -9.03
C PRO A 108 -9.24 -4.66 -9.99
N ASP A 109 -9.11 -4.07 -11.19
CA ASP A 109 -10.20 -4.08 -12.18
C ASP A 109 -10.23 -5.37 -13.01
N MET A 110 -9.23 -6.25 -12.85
CA MET A 110 -9.19 -7.55 -13.50
C MET A 110 -10.18 -8.49 -12.79
N ILE A 111 -11.38 -8.67 -13.36
CA ILE A 111 -12.46 -9.48 -12.75
C ILE A 111 -12.21 -11.00 -12.90
N LEU A 112 -11.59 -11.42 -14.00
CA LEU A 112 -11.24 -12.82 -14.27
C LEU A 112 -9.74 -12.98 -14.14
N GLY A 113 -9.27 -13.90 -13.29
CA GLY A 113 -7.84 -14.16 -13.12
C GLY A 113 -7.13 -13.21 -12.14
N THR A 114 -7.86 -12.54 -11.26
CA THR A 114 -7.32 -11.57 -10.29
C THR A 114 -6.21 -12.17 -9.42
N GLU A 115 -6.27 -13.48 -9.14
CA GLU A 115 -5.25 -14.22 -8.39
C GLU A 115 -3.86 -14.14 -9.04
N CYS A 116 -3.78 -13.98 -10.36
CA CYS A 116 -2.51 -13.83 -11.09
C CYS A 116 -1.83 -12.48 -10.84
N VAL A 117 -2.54 -11.52 -10.25
CA VAL A 117 -2.02 -10.17 -9.91
C VAL A 117 -2.06 -9.89 -8.42
N TYR A 118 -2.23 -10.93 -7.60
CA TYR A 118 -2.02 -10.86 -6.15
C TYR A 118 -0.56 -10.59 -5.87
N TYR A 119 -0.30 -9.59 -5.02
CA TYR A 119 1.04 -9.26 -4.59
C TYR A 119 1.22 -9.49 -3.10
N PHE A 120 0.67 -8.63 -2.23
CA PHE A 120 0.59 -8.94 -0.80
C PHE A 120 -0.75 -9.53 -0.36
N HIS A 121 -1.70 -9.74 -1.28
CA HIS A 121 -3.06 -10.18 -0.98
C HIS A 121 -3.16 -11.35 0.00
N ASP A 122 -2.47 -12.45 -0.31
CA ASP A 122 -2.54 -13.65 0.52
C ASP A 122 -1.96 -13.41 1.91
N MET A 123 -0.86 -12.67 2.00
CA MET A 123 -0.23 -12.33 3.28
C MET A 123 -1.14 -11.42 4.12
N ILE A 124 -1.76 -10.39 3.51
CA ILE A 124 -2.71 -9.51 4.18
C ILE A 124 -3.90 -10.33 4.68
N THR A 125 -4.45 -11.21 3.85
CA THR A 125 -5.59 -12.08 4.18
C THR A 125 -5.27 -13.02 5.34
N GLU A 126 -4.10 -13.67 5.34
CA GLU A 126 -3.68 -14.53 6.45
C GLU A 126 -3.44 -13.75 7.73
N MET A 127 -2.81 -12.58 7.66
CA MET A 127 -2.61 -11.73 8.84
C MET A 127 -3.95 -11.29 9.46
N ILE A 128 -4.94 -10.92 8.64
CA ILE A 128 -6.28 -10.60 9.16
C ILE A 128 -6.90 -11.81 9.88
N LYS A 129 -6.73 -13.03 9.35
CA LYS A 129 -7.18 -14.26 10.02
C LYS A 129 -6.48 -14.49 11.36
N TRP A 130 -5.22 -14.08 11.50
CA TRP A 130 -4.45 -14.17 12.75
C TRP A 130 -4.82 -13.11 13.78
N GLY A 131 -5.69 -12.15 13.46
CA GLY A 131 -6.14 -11.12 14.40
C GLY A 131 -5.63 -9.71 14.12
N PHE A 132 -4.88 -9.50 13.03
CA PHE A 132 -4.44 -8.16 12.63
C PHE A 132 -5.62 -7.30 12.13
N GLN A 133 -5.56 -6.00 12.40
CA GLN A 133 -6.57 -5.04 12.01
C GLN A 133 -5.96 -3.93 11.15
N GLU A 134 -6.51 -3.74 9.96
CA GLU A 134 -6.12 -2.64 9.07
C GLU A 134 -6.28 -1.29 9.78
N GLY A 135 -5.25 -0.45 9.68
CA GLY A 135 -5.29 0.90 10.29
C GLY A 135 -5.02 0.93 11.79
N LYS A 136 -4.81 -0.23 12.43
CA LYS A 136 -4.44 -0.31 13.85
C LYS A 136 -3.19 -1.17 14.09
N THR A 137 -3.11 -2.34 13.48
CA THR A 137 -1.95 -3.25 13.59
C THR A 137 -1.43 -3.71 12.23
N LEU A 138 -2.11 -3.42 11.13
CA LEU A 138 -1.65 -3.76 9.77
C LEU A 138 -1.77 -2.55 8.83
N PHE A 139 -0.67 -2.25 8.15
CA PHE A 139 -0.53 -1.06 7.30
C PHE A 139 0.32 -1.36 6.07
N GLY A 140 0.11 -0.61 5.00
CA GLY A 140 0.93 -0.66 3.79
C GLY A 140 1.63 0.67 3.52
N PHE A 141 2.77 0.61 2.84
CA PHE A 141 3.48 1.78 2.33
C PHE A 141 3.86 1.54 0.88
N GLY A 142 2.96 1.86 -0.04
CA GLY A 142 3.32 1.97 -1.45
C GLY A 142 4.15 3.23 -1.70
N TYR A 143 4.98 3.20 -2.74
CA TYR A 143 5.81 4.35 -3.14
C TYR A 143 5.98 4.40 -4.66
N ASP A 144 6.33 5.58 -5.20
CA ASP A 144 6.66 5.71 -6.62
C ASP A 144 8.02 5.05 -6.88
N PHE A 145 7.98 3.76 -7.22
CA PHE A 145 9.15 2.92 -7.48
C PHE A 145 10.00 3.38 -8.67
N ARG A 146 9.57 4.40 -9.43
CA ARG A 146 10.37 5.04 -10.49
C ARG A 146 11.33 6.09 -9.95
N GLN A 147 11.12 6.54 -8.71
CA GLN A 147 12.01 7.47 -8.04
C GLN A 147 13.20 6.72 -7.43
N SER A 148 14.25 7.48 -7.16
CA SER A 148 15.38 7.00 -6.37
C SER A 148 14.92 6.61 -4.96
N ASN A 149 15.36 5.45 -4.46
CA ASN A 149 15.09 4.99 -3.09
C ASN A 149 15.66 5.91 -1.99
N ARG A 150 16.49 6.89 -2.35
CA ARG A 150 17.03 7.92 -1.45
C ARG A 150 16.49 9.32 -1.72
N LEU A 151 15.43 9.43 -2.53
CA LEU A 151 14.79 10.71 -2.80
C LEU A 151 14.22 11.26 -1.48
N GLU A 152 14.56 12.50 -1.14
CA GLU A 152 14.24 13.12 0.15
C GLU A 152 12.73 13.08 0.43
N GLU A 153 11.89 13.42 -0.54
CA GLU A 153 10.43 13.39 -0.36
C GLU A 153 9.91 11.97 -0.06
N THR A 154 10.54 10.93 -0.63
CA THR A 154 10.16 9.54 -0.33
C THR A 154 10.56 9.16 1.10
N MET A 155 11.72 9.62 1.56
CA MET A 155 12.17 9.41 2.94
C MET A 155 11.27 10.15 3.94
N GLU A 156 10.89 11.39 3.65
CA GLU A 156 9.96 12.17 4.47
C GLU A 156 8.58 11.51 4.56
N CYS A 157 8.02 11.06 3.43
CA CYS A 157 6.77 10.30 3.42
C CYS A 157 6.89 9.00 4.25
N PHE A 158 8.02 8.31 4.17
CA PHE A 158 8.24 7.08 4.94
C PHE A 158 8.36 7.37 6.45
N ALA A 159 9.07 8.43 6.84
CA ALA A 159 9.15 8.88 8.24
C ALA A 159 7.76 9.22 8.80
N ALA A 160 6.98 10.01 8.05
CA ALA A 160 5.61 10.35 8.41
C ALA A 160 4.72 9.11 8.54
N LYS A 161 4.91 8.12 7.64
CA LYS A 161 4.19 6.85 7.73
C LYS A 161 4.54 6.09 9.01
N LEU A 162 5.82 5.95 9.36
CA LEU A 162 6.24 5.29 10.60
C LEU A 162 5.63 5.96 11.84
N GLU A 163 5.64 7.29 11.91
CA GLU A 163 5.01 8.03 13.00
C GLU A 163 3.50 7.81 13.07
N SER A 164 2.81 7.83 11.92
CA SER A 164 1.37 7.60 11.85
C SER A 164 0.99 6.20 12.34
N VAL A 165 1.77 5.18 11.96
CA VAL A 165 1.57 3.79 12.37
C VAL A 165 1.83 3.65 13.87
N TYR A 166 2.94 4.18 14.36
CA TYR A 166 3.28 4.15 15.79
C TYR A 166 2.16 4.76 16.65
N THR A 167 1.63 5.91 16.22
CA THR A 167 0.54 6.61 16.91
C THR A 167 -0.76 5.82 16.87
N ALA A 168 -1.17 5.33 15.69
CA ALA A 168 -2.38 4.51 15.52
C ALA A 168 -2.33 3.20 16.32
N SER A 169 -1.12 2.70 16.59
CA SER A 169 -0.86 1.45 17.32
C SER A 169 -0.67 1.66 18.82
N GLY A 170 -1.02 2.84 19.36
CA GLY A 170 -0.90 3.12 20.79
C GLY A 170 0.54 3.21 21.29
N GLY A 171 1.49 3.58 20.43
CA GLY A 171 2.90 3.70 20.77
C GLY A 171 3.67 2.38 20.77
N LYS A 172 3.12 1.32 20.18
CA LYS A 172 3.88 0.09 19.93
C LYS A 172 4.87 0.28 18.77
N ARG A 173 6.10 -0.20 18.93
CA ARG A 173 7.11 -0.20 17.87
C ARG A 173 6.76 -1.19 16.75
N ILE A 174 7.19 -0.86 15.53
CA ILE A 174 6.70 -1.46 14.28
C ILE A 174 7.56 -2.63 13.85
N ASN A 175 6.93 -3.74 13.47
CA ASN A 175 7.55 -4.81 12.70
C ASN A 175 7.46 -4.47 11.21
N LEU A 176 8.59 -4.10 10.62
CA LEU A 176 8.67 -3.69 9.23
C LEU A 176 8.95 -4.90 8.35
N ILE A 177 8.12 -5.15 7.35
CA ILE A 177 8.32 -6.23 6.38
C ILE A 177 8.48 -5.60 5.00
N SER A 178 9.62 -5.83 4.36
CA SER A 178 9.89 -5.33 3.01
C SER A 178 10.17 -6.46 2.04
N HIS A 179 9.82 -6.25 0.77
CA HIS A 179 10.10 -7.19 -0.32
C HIS A 179 11.01 -6.57 -1.38
N SER A 180 12.00 -7.33 -1.86
CA SER A 180 12.86 -6.97 -3.00
C SER A 180 13.42 -5.54 -2.87
N MET A 181 13.19 -4.66 -3.86
CA MET A 181 13.67 -3.27 -3.84
C MET A 181 13.16 -2.45 -2.64
N GLY A 182 12.03 -2.81 -2.02
CA GLY A 182 11.57 -2.17 -0.79
C GLY A 182 12.57 -2.33 0.35
N GLY A 183 13.35 -3.42 0.37
CA GLY A 183 14.46 -3.59 1.30
C GLY A 183 15.59 -2.58 1.08
N LEU A 184 15.80 -2.11 -0.14
CA LEU A 184 16.76 -1.04 -0.43
C LEU A 184 16.24 0.32 0.05
N LEU A 185 14.95 0.60 -0.14
CA LEU A 185 14.31 1.80 0.41
C LEU A 185 14.47 1.86 1.93
N VAL A 186 14.14 0.77 2.62
CA VAL A 186 14.30 0.66 4.07
C VAL A 186 15.76 0.80 4.50
N LYS A 187 16.69 0.16 3.79
CA LYS A 187 18.14 0.30 4.06
C LYS A 187 18.62 1.73 3.91
N CYS A 188 18.23 2.42 2.83
CA CYS A 188 18.56 3.83 2.61
C CYS A 188 18.02 4.69 3.75
N PHE A 189 16.75 4.50 4.12
CA PHE A 189 16.13 5.24 5.22
C PHE A 189 16.86 5.00 6.54
N MET A 190 17.12 3.75 6.90
CA MET A 190 17.85 3.39 8.12
C MET A 190 19.25 4.03 8.19
N SER A 191 19.95 4.15 7.05
CA SER A 191 21.27 4.79 6.99
C SER A 191 21.23 6.31 7.05
N LEU A 192 20.17 6.95 6.56
CA LEU A 192 20.04 8.40 6.48
C LEU A 192 19.27 9.01 7.67
N HIS A 193 18.39 8.24 8.29
CA HIS A 193 17.47 8.65 9.36
C HIS A 193 17.45 7.60 10.49
N SER A 194 18.64 7.23 10.97
CA SER A 194 18.81 6.13 11.94
C SER A 194 18.07 6.37 13.26
N ASP A 195 18.03 7.62 13.73
CA ASP A 195 17.31 8.04 14.94
C ASP A 195 15.80 7.81 14.81
N VAL A 196 15.21 8.18 13.67
CA VAL A 196 13.79 7.95 13.37
C VAL A 196 13.49 6.46 13.26
N PHE A 197 14.37 5.71 12.57
CA PHE A 197 14.22 4.27 12.42
C PHE A 197 14.29 3.55 13.78
N GLU A 198 15.30 3.86 14.62
CA GLU A 198 15.46 3.28 15.95
C GLU A 198 14.32 3.66 16.90
N LYS A 199 13.74 4.86 16.75
CA LYS A 199 12.58 5.28 17.53
C LYS A 199 11.34 4.44 17.24
N TYR A 200 11.02 4.21 15.97
CA TYR A 200 9.72 3.64 15.57
C TYR A 200 9.76 2.15 15.24
N VAL A 201 10.85 1.61 14.71
CA VAL A 201 10.92 0.22 14.18
C VAL A 201 11.49 -0.71 15.25
N ARG A 202 10.80 -1.81 15.55
CA ARG A 202 11.25 -2.87 16.48
C ARG A 202 12.11 -3.90 15.77
N ASN A 203 11.57 -4.47 14.69
CA ASN A 203 12.19 -5.51 13.88
C ASN A 203 12.04 -5.14 12.41
N TRP A 204 13.02 -5.51 11.60
CA TRP A 204 12.93 -5.42 10.15
C TRP A 204 13.18 -6.79 9.51
N ILE A 205 12.19 -7.27 8.77
CA ILE A 205 12.23 -8.51 7.99
C ILE A 205 12.34 -8.13 6.52
N ALA A 206 13.50 -8.39 5.92
CA ALA A 206 13.76 -8.15 4.51
C ALA A 206 13.61 -9.44 3.71
N ILE A 207 12.56 -9.54 2.89
CA ILE A 207 12.31 -10.68 2.01
C ILE A 207 12.97 -10.38 0.66
N SER A 208 13.88 -11.25 0.22
CA SER A 208 14.54 -11.20 -1.10
C SER A 208 15.18 -9.85 -1.47
N ALA A 209 15.62 -9.06 -0.49
CA ALA A 209 16.20 -7.74 -0.73
C ALA A 209 17.57 -7.83 -1.44
N PRO A 210 17.74 -7.21 -2.63
CA PRO A 210 18.99 -7.29 -3.39
C PRO A 210 20.01 -6.27 -2.84
N PHE A 211 20.50 -6.48 -1.62
CA PHE A 211 21.35 -5.51 -0.90
C PHE A 211 22.64 -5.08 -1.62
N GLN A 212 23.12 -5.91 -2.55
CA GLN A 212 24.31 -5.68 -3.37
C GLN A 212 23.96 -5.48 -4.86
N GLY A 213 22.69 -5.26 -5.18
CA GLY A 213 22.16 -5.31 -6.54
C GLY A 213 21.88 -6.75 -6.99
N ASN A 214 21.40 -6.88 -8.21
CA ASN A 214 21.18 -8.15 -8.87
C ASN A 214 21.66 -8.03 -10.32
N VAL A 215 22.23 -9.11 -10.86
CA VAL A 215 22.55 -9.24 -12.28
C VAL A 215 21.35 -9.93 -12.92
N LEU A 216 20.40 -9.14 -13.40
CA LEU A 216 19.32 -9.62 -14.28
C LEU A 216 19.69 -9.32 -15.73
#